data_AF-A0A6I5ZNT4-F1
#
_entry.id   AF-A0A6I5ZNT4-F1
#
_cell.length_a   1.000
_cell.length_b   1.000
_cell.length_c   1.000
_cell.angle_alpha   90.00
_cell.angle_beta   90.00
_cell.angle_gamma   90.00
#
_symmetry.space_group_name_H-M   'P 1'
#
loop_
_entity.id
_entity.type
_entity.pdbx_description
1 polymer ?
#
loop_
_entity_poly.entity_id
_entity_poly.type
_entity_poly.pdbx_seq_one_letter_code
_entity_poly.pdbx_strand_id
1 'polypeptide(L)'
;MSRYQEEALKLKNALLKDPFPYWLGGIFLGVLNIAHFATFGAPWGITTAFANWGAWIGQALGLHPEKWAFYQSEANAKMLAGGFLNDGGSILDVGIILGALLATLLASQFRIKKIKNYKQVVGAVAGGLLMGYGARIAYG
;
A
#
# COMPACT_ATOMS: atom_id res chain seq x y z
N MET A 1 33.74 27.71 5.33
CA MET A 1 33.03 26.55 4.73
C MET A 1 33.42 26.49 3.26
N SER A 2 33.89 25.36 2.72
CA SER A 2 34.25 25.28 1.28
C SER A 2 32.98 25.15 0.42
N ARG A 3 32.97 25.72 -0.78
CA ARG A 3 31.83 25.68 -1.74
C ARG A 3 31.27 24.27 -1.95
N TYR A 4 32.15 23.26 -1.91
CA TYR A 4 31.81 21.84 -2.01
C TYR A 4 30.91 21.33 -0.88
N GLN A 5 31.11 21.82 0.36
CA GLN A 5 30.28 21.40 1.49
C GLN A 5 28.86 21.98 1.41
N GLU A 6 28.73 23.19 0.84
CA GLU A 6 27.44 23.85 0.67
C GLU A 6 26.59 23.17 -0.42
N GLU A 7 27.22 22.81 -1.55
CA GLU A 7 26.56 22.01 -2.60
C GLU A 7 26.15 20.62 -2.12
N ALA A 8 27.03 19.94 -1.35
CA ALA A 8 26.73 18.64 -0.78
C ALA A 8 25.53 18.70 0.18
N LEU A 9 25.45 19.74 1.02
CA LEU A 9 24.34 19.93 1.94
C LEU A 9 23.02 20.22 1.19
N LYS A 10 23.08 21.02 0.14
CA LYS A 10 21.93 21.33 -0.72
C LYS A 10 21.39 20.07 -1.39
N LEU A 11 22.26 19.24 -1.98
CA LEU A 11 21.88 17.97 -2.58
C LEU A 11 21.28 17.00 -1.56
N LYS A 12 21.88 16.90 -0.37
CA LYS A 12 21.36 16.07 0.72
C LYS A 12 19.93 16.47 1.11
N ASN A 13 19.67 17.77 1.27
CA ASN A 13 18.34 18.25 1.63
C ASN A 13 17.35 18.02 0.48
N ALA A 14 17.75 18.31 -0.76
CA ALA A 14 16.90 18.09 -1.93
C ALA A 14 16.49 16.62 -2.11
N LEU A 15 17.38 15.68 -1.79
CA LEU A 15 17.11 14.24 -1.92
C LEU A 15 16.36 13.63 -0.74
N LEU A 16 16.60 14.11 0.49
CA LEU A 16 16.11 13.44 1.70
C LEU A 16 15.03 14.21 2.45
N LYS A 17 14.97 15.54 2.34
CA LYS A 17 14.10 16.39 3.17
C LYS A 17 13.04 17.12 2.36
N ASP A 18 13.42 17.67 1.21
CA ASP A 18 12.53 18.50 0.42
C ASP A 18 11.59 17.62 -0.41
N PRO A 19 10.31 17.98 -0.53
CA PRO A 19 9.37 17.22 -1.36
C PRO A 19 9.77 17.32 -2.83
N PHE A 20 9.78 16.18 -3.52
CA PHE A 20 10.02 16.15 -4.95
C PHE A 20 8.91 16.87 -5.73
N PRO A 21 9.23 17.45 -6.90
CA PRO A 21 8.21 17.98 -7.80
C PRO A 21 7.19 16.90 -8.20
N TYR A 22 5.91 17.28 -8.31
CA TYR A 22 4.82 16.34 -8.63
C TYR A 22 5.05 15.55 -9.92
N TRP A 23 5.59 16.21 -10.95
CA TRP A 23 5.88 15.56 -12.24
C TRP A 23 6.89 14.42 -12.09
N LEU A 24 7.89 14.59 -11.22
CA LEU A 24 8.91 13.58 -10.98
C LEU A 24 8.31 12.35 -10.28
N GLY A 25 7.45 12.58 -9.28
CA GLY A 25 6.68 11.51 -8.64
C GLY A 25 5.78 10.76 -9.63
N GLY A 26 5.12 11.48 -10.54
CA GLY A 26 4.31 10.88 -11.61
C GLY A 26 5.12 10.01 -12.57
N ILE A 27 6.31 10.47 -12.98
CA ILE A 27 7.22 9.68 -13.83
C ILE A 27 7.66 8.40 -13.11
N PHE A 28 8.12 8.49 -11.86
CA PHE A 28 8.53 7.31 -11.11
C PHE A 28 7.40 6.31 -10.94
N LEU A 29 6.20 6.78 -10.58
CA LEU A 29 5.04 5.91 -10.44
C LEU A 29 4.66 5.23 -11.77
N GLY A 30 4.72 5.97 -12.88
CA GLY A 30 4.48 5.43 -14.22
C GLY A 30 5.49 4.36 -14.62
N VAL A 31 6.79 4.62 -14.41
CA VAL A 31 7.86 3.65 -14.71
C VAL A 31 7.72 2.40 -13.84
N LEU A 32 7.44 2.55 -12.54
CA LEU A 32 7.22 1.42 -11.64
C LEU A 32 6.00 0.59 -12.05
N ASN A 33 4.91 1.24 -12.48
CA ASN A 33 3.73 0.52 -12.96
C ASN A 33 4.01 -0.24 -14.27
N ILE A 34 4.75 0.36 -15.21
CA ILE A 34 5.18 -0.34 -16.44
C ILE A 34 6.05 -1.55 -16.09
N ALA A 35 7.02 -1.39 -15.19
CA ALA A 35 7.87 -2.50 -14.75
C ALA A 35 7.08 -3.61 -14.06
N HIS A 36 6.11 -3.25 -13.21
CA HIS A 36 5.21 -4.19 -12.58
C HIS A 36 4.38 -4.96 -13.62
N PHE A 37 3.72 -4.25 -14.53
CA PHE A 37 2.92 -4.87 -15.59
C PHE A 37 3.75 -5.81 -16.46
N ALA A 38 4.97 -5.40 -16.84
CA ALA A 38 5.88 -6.23 -17.64
C ALA A 38 6.34 -7.50 -16.91
N THR A 39 6.43 -7.48 -15.57
CA THR A 39 6.89 -8.62 -14.77
C THR A 39 5.76 -9.57 -14.40
N PHE A 40 4.58 -9.05 -14.08
CA PHE A 40 3.47 -9.83 -13.52
C PHE A 40 2.30 -10.04 -14.49
N GLY A 41 2.29 -9.37 -15.65
CA GLY A 41 1.22 -9.49 -16.65
C GLY A 41 -0.14 -8.92 -16.22
N ALA A 42 -0.19 -8.24 -15.07
CA ALA A 42 -1.38 -7.65 -14.48
C ALA A 42 -1.06 -6.23 -13.98
N PRO A 43 -2.06 -5.33 -13.96
CA PRO A 43 -1.87 -4.00 -13.40
C PRO A 43 -1.67 -4.06 -11.88
N TRP A 44 -1.03 -3.02 -11.32
CA TRP A 44 -0.88 -2.87 -9.88
C TRP A 44 -2.26 -2.83 -9.20
N GLY A 45 -2.54 -3.82 -8.34
CA GLY A 45 -3.75 -3.88 -7.51
C GLY A 45 -3.43 -3.86 -6.02
N ILE A 46 -4.32 -3.24 -5.23
CA ILE A 46 -4.20 -3.08 -3.77
C ILE A 46 -5.39 -3.73 -3.05
N THR A 47 -6.60 -3.54 -3.58
CA THR A 47 -7.86 -3.84 -2.89
C THR A 47 -8.11 -5.33 -2.68
N THR A 48 -7.71 -6.18 -3.62
CA THR A 48 -7.81 -7.65 -3.49
C THR A 48 -6.92 -8.19 -2.36
N ALA A 49 -5.73 -7.61 -2.16
CA ALA A 49 -4.83 -8.05 -1.09
C ALA A 49 -5.47 -7.80 0.29
N PHE A 50 -6.08 -6.63 0.50
CA PHE A 50 -6.83 -6.35 1.74
C PHE A 50 -8.01 -7.30 1.96
N ALA A 51 -8.71 -7.72 0.90
CA ALA A 51 -9.75 -8.73 1.03
C ALA A 51 -9.18 -10.09 1.50
N ASN A 52 -8.03 -10.50 0.97
CA ASN A 52 -7.32 -11.71 1.42
C ASN A 52 -6.86 -11.60 2.86
N TRP A 53 -6.37 -10.43 3.30
CA TRP A 53 -5.98 -10.22 4.70
C TRP A 53 -7.17 -10.40 5.63
N GLY A 54 -8.32 -9.83 5.26
CA GLY A 54 -9.58 -10.03 5.98
C GLY A 54 -10.02 -11.50 6.00
N ALA A 55 -9.85 -12.23 4.90
CA ALA A 55 -10.14 -13.66 4.84
C ALA A 55 -9.22 -14.47 5.76
N TRP A 56 -7.90 -14.26 5.72
CA TRP A 56 -6.95 -14.97 6.57
C TRP A 56 -7.15 -14.65 8.06
N ILE A 57 -7.42 -13.38 8.40
CA ILE A 57 -7.82 -13.01 9.77
C ILE A 57 -9.12 -13.73 10.15
N GLY A 58 -10.09 -13.79 9.24
CA GLY A 58 -11.33 -14.55 9.43
C GLY A 58 -11.08 -16.04 9.69
N GLN A 59 -10.21 -16.68 8.92
CA GLN A 59 -9.80 -18.08 9.14
C GLN A 59 -9.16 -18.28 10.52
N ALA A 60 -8.29 -17.36 10.94
CA ALA A 60 -7.68 -17.38 12.26
C ALA A 60 -8.72 -17.23 13.39
N LEU A 61 -9.85 -16.57 13.12
CA LEU A 61 -10.99 -16.44 14.03
C LEU A 61 -12.04 -17.55 13.89
N GLY A 62 -11.77 -18.58 13.07
CA GLY A 62 -12.66 -19.74 12.88
C GLY A 62 -13.77 -19.55 11.84
N LEU A 63 -13.70 -18.50 11.00
CA LEU A 63 -14.58 -18.37 9.84
C LEU A 63 -14.11 -19.26 8.68
N HIS A 64 -14.98 -19.43 7.69
CA HIS A 64 -14.74 -20.26 6.51
C HIS A 64 -14.81 -19.45 5.19
N PRO A 65 -13.84 -18.55 4.89
CA PRO A 65 -13.79 -17.79 3.64
C PRO A 65 -13.71 -18.65 2.39
N GLU A 66 -13.18 -19.87 2.49
CA GLU A 66 -13.18 -20.86 1.41
C GLU A 66 -14.59 -21.22 0.92
N LYS A 67 -15.64 -20.90 1.69
CA LYS A 67 -17.05 -21.09 1.30
C LYS A 67 -17.68 -19.82 0.72
N TRP A 68 -16.99 -18.68 0.75
CA TRP A 68 -17.52 -17.43 0.21
C TRP A 68 -17.51 -17.46 -1.31
N ALA A 69 -18.53 -16.86 -1.93
CA ALA A 69 -18.68 -16.81 -3.38
C ALA A 69 -17.43 -16.30 -4.11
N PHE A 70 -16.72 -15.32 -3.52
CA PHE A 70 -15.50 -14.77 -4.09
C PHE A 70 -14.37 -15.80 -4.23
N TYR A 71 -14.24 -16.72 -3.28
CA TYR A 71 -13.17 -17.73 -3.24
C TYR A 71 -13.59 -19.06 -3.88
N GLN A 72 -14.76 -19.14 -4.54
CA GLN A 72 -15.16 -20.33 -5.29
C GLN A 72 -14.45 -20.45 -6.65
N SER A 73 -13.86 -19.36 -7.17
CA SER A 73 -13.06 -19.43 -8.39
C SER A 73 -11.72 -20.09 -8.09
N GLU A 74 -11.23 -20.91 -9.03
CA GLU A 74 -9.98 -21.64 -8.85
C GLU A 74 -8.79 -20.71 -8.55
N ALA A 75 -8.73 -19.55 -9.22
CA ALA A 75 -7.68 -18.55 -9.01
C ALA A 75 -7.70 -17.98 -7.58
N ASN A 76 -8.87 -17.58 -7.09
CA ASN A 76 -8.98 -17.00 -5.75
C ASN A 76 -8.81 -18.05 -4.66
N ALA A 77 -9.29 -19.28 -4.88
CA ALA A 77 -9.09 -20.40 -3.97
C ALA A 77 -7.58 -20.70 -3.78
N LYS A 78 -6.82 -20.76 -4.89
CA LYS A 78 -5.37 -20.93 -4.85
C LYS A 78 -4.67 -19.79 -4.09
N MET A 79 -5.10 -18.56 -4.31
CA MET A 79 -4.56 -17.39 -3.62
C MET A 79 -4.83 -17.44 -2.11
N LEU A 80 -6.06 -17.80 -1.70
CA LEU A 80 -6.42 -17.96 -0.29
C LEU A 80 -5.57 -19.05 0.38
N ALA A 81 -5.38 -20.19 -0.29
CA ALA A 81 -4.57 -21.31 0.20
C ALA A 81 -3.07 -21.01 0.21
N GLY A 82 -2.58 -20.16 -0.71
CA GLY A 82 -1.18 -19.79 -0.81
C GLY A 82 -0.68 -18.96 0.38
N GLY A 83 -1.57 -18.21 1.04
CA GLY A 83 -1.25 -17.41 2.22
C GLY A 83 -0.49 -16.11 1.90
N PHE A 84 -0.22 -15.33 2.95
CA PHE A 84 0.26 -13.95 2.86
C PHE A 84 1.56 -13.77 2.06
N LEU A 85 2.56 -14.64 2.28
CA LEU A 85 3.87 -14.51 1.65
C LEU A 85 3.87 -14.91 0.16
N ASN A 86 2.86 -15.63 -0.30
CA ASN A 86 2.72 -16.02 -1.70
C ASN A 86 1.75 -15.12 -2.48
N ASP A 87 1.17 -14.12 -1.82
CA ASP A 87 0.30 -13.14 -2.46
C ASP A 87 1.11 -11.92 -2.90
N GLY A 88 1.26 -11.75 -4.21
CA GLY A 88 2.02 -10.65 -4.80
C GLY A 88 1.48 -9.28 -4.39
N GLY A 89 0.16 -9.13 -4.26
CA GLY A 89 -0.48 -7.89 -3.79
C GLY A 89 -0.06 -7.54 -2.36
N SER A 90 -0.09 -8.52 -1.45
CA SER A 90 0.39 -8.35 -0.07
C SER A 90 1.84 -7.88 0.01
N ILE A 91 2.73 -8.44 -0.82
CA ILE A 91 4.14 -8.03 -0.86
C ILE A 91 4.27 -6.57 -1.34
N LEU A 92 3.52 -6.16 -2.35
CA LEU A 92 3.52 -4.78 -2.86
C LEU A 92 3.01 -3.80 -1.80
N ASP A 93 1.90 -4.13 -1.14
CA ASP A 93 1.30 -3.26 -0.12
C ASP A 93 2.21 -3.10 1.10
N VAL A 94 2.87 -4.17 1.54
CA VAL A 94 3.92 -4.11 2.56
C VAL A 94 5.08 -3.24 2.07
N GLY A 95 5.50 -3.38 0.81
CA GLY A 95 6.52 -2.55 0.19
C GLY A 95 6.16 -1.06 0.21
N ILE A 96 4.90 -0.71 -0.09
CA ILE A 96 4.40 0.68 0.00
C ILE A 96 4.47 1.17 1.45
N ILE A 97 3.98 0.40 2.41
CA ILE A 97 3.95 0.78 3.84
C ILE A 97 5.37 1.01 4.36
N LEU A 98 6.29 0.06 4.11
CA LEU A 98 7.68 0.14 4.55
C LEU A 98 8.44 1.26 3.82
N GLY A 99 8.21 1.43 2.53
CA GLY A 99 8.81 2.50 1.73
C GLY A 99 8.38 3.89 2.22
N ALA A 100 7.07 4.08 2.46
CA ALA A 100 6.54 5.31 3.03
C ALA A 100 7.08 5.58 4.44
N LEU A 101 7.17 4.55 5.28
CA LEU A 101 7.77 4.65 6.61
C LEU A 101 9.24 5.08 6.51
N LEU A 102 10.05 4.39 5.70
CA LEU A 102 11.46 4.72 5.50
C LEU A 102 11.64 6.15 4.97
N ALA A 103 10.84 6.56 3.99
CA ALA A 103 10.90 7.92 3.43
C ALA A 103 10.61 8.98 4.50
N THR A 104 9.57 8.78 5.32
CA THR A 104 9.23 9.73 6.40
C THR A 104 10.28 9.77 7.52
N LEU A 105 10.94 8.65 7.81
CA LEU A 105 12.05 8.58 8.77
C LEU A 105 13.29 9.30 8.24
N LEU A 106 13.67 9.06 6.98
CA LEU A 106 14.80 9.75 6.33
C LEU A 106 14.58 11.27 6.24
N ALA A 107 13.35 11.69 5.96
CA ALA A 107 12.97 13.10 5.99
C ALA A 107 12.90 13.71 7.40
N SER A 108 13.05 12.91 8.46
CA SER A 108 12.86 13.31 9.86
C SER A 108 11.45 13.90 10.12
N GLN A 109 10.45 13.46 9.36
CA GLN A 109 9.06 13.93 9.44
C GLN A 109 8.12 12.93 10.14
N PHE A 110 8.63 11.75 10.53
CA PHE A 110 7.85 10.75 11.24
C PHE A 110 7.31 11.30 12.57
N ARG A 111 5.99 11.27 12.73
CA ARG A 111 5.30 11.74 13.94
C ARG A 111 4.07 10.89 14.21
N ILE A 112 3.98 10.34 15.43
CA ILE A 112 2.77 9.65 15.88
C ILE A 112 1.70 10.70 16.23
N LYS A 113 0.63 10.74 15.43
CA LYS A 113 -0.52 11.62 15.69
C LYS A 113 -1.53 10.89 16.58
N LYS A 114 -1.89 11.49 17.71
CA LYS A 114 -2.98 10.98 18.55
C LYS A 114 -4.32 11.26 17.89
N ILE A 115 -5.25 10.32 18.03
CA ILE A 115 -6.65 10.48 17.64
C ILE A 115 -7.26 11.53 18.58
N LYS A 116 -7.73 12.65 18.03
CA LYS A 116 -8.19 13.79 18.84
C LYS A 116 -9.66 13.66 19.26
N ASN A 117 -10.47 12.98 18.45
CA ASN A 117 -11.92 12.89 18.66
C ASN A 117 -12.43 11.56 18.11
N TYR A 118 -13.36 10.92 18.80
CA TYR A 118 -14.07 9.72 18.34
C TYR A 118 -14.70 9.89 16.95
N LYS A 119 -15.15 11.12 16.60
CA LYS A 119 -15.66 11.43 15.25
C LYS A 119 -14.63 11.13 14.14
N GLN A 120 -13.33 11.26 14.41
CA GLN A 120 -12.28 10.92 13.45
C GLN A 120 -12.21 9.40 13.22
N VAL A 121 -12.39 8.60 14.28
CA VAL A 121 -12.44 7.14 14.19
C VAL A 121 -13.65 6.71 13.38
N VAL A 122 -14.83 7.23 13.71
CA VAL A 122 -16.06 6.92 12.97
C VAL A 122 -15.92 7.32 11.50
N GLY A 123 -15.37 8.51 11.23
CA GLY A 123 -15.12 8.96 9.85
C GLY A 123 -14.14 8.07 9.10
N ALA A 124 -13.04 7.65 9.72
CA ALA A 124 -12.06 6.76 9.11
C ALA A 124 -12.63 5.36 8.84
N VAL A 125 -13.40 4.80 9.78
CA VAL A 125 -14.06 3.50 9.63
C VAL A 125 -15.12 3.57 8.53
N ALA A 126 -16.03 4.55 8.58
CA ALA A 126 -17.06 4.72 7.56
C ALA A 126 -16.45 4.95 6.17
N GLY A 127 -15.44 5.82 6.07
CA GLY A 127 -14.71 6.07 4.84
C GLY A 127 -14.04 4.81 4.30
N GLY A 128 -13.34 4.05 5.14
CA GLY A 128 -12.70 2.80 4.74
C GLY A 128 -13.70 1.74 4.26
N LEU A 129 -14.84 1.60 4.95
CA LEU A 129 -15.91 0.68 4.53
C LEU A 129 -16.50 1.07 3.17
N LEU A 130 -16.77 2.37 2.95
CA LEU A 130 -17.27 2.88 1.68
C LEU A 130 -16.24 2.68 0.55
N MET A 131 -14.96 2.95 0.82
CA MET A 131 -13.87 2.71 -0.14
C MET A 131 -13.75 1.24 -0.51
N GLY A 132 -13.79 0.33 0.46
CA GLY A 132 -13.71 -1.11 0.22
C GLY A 132 -14.92 -1.65 -0.55
N TYR A 133 -16.13 -1.22 -0.19
CA TYR A 133 -17.34 -1.57 -0.93
C TYR A 133 -17.29 -1.05 -2.37
N GLY A 134 -16.92 0.23 -2.55
CA GLY A 134 -16.80 0.89 -3.85
C GLY A 134 -15.80 0.18 -4.77
N ALA A 135 -14.62 -0.15 -4.25
CA ALA A 135 -13.60 -0.91 -4.98
C ALA A 135 -14.14 -2.27 -5.48
N ARG A 136 -14.90 -2.98 -4.63
CA ARG A 136 -15.41 -4.31 -5.00
C ARG A 136 -16.44 -4.27 -6.12
N ILE A 137 -17.35 -3.28 -6.11
CA ILE A 137 -18.36 -3.13 -7.16
C ILE A 137 -17.77 -2.58 -8.47
N ALA A 138 -16.67 -1.82 -8.38
CA ALA A 138 -15.96 -1.28 -9.53
C ALA A 138 -14.99 -2.29 -10.18
N TYR A 139 -14.85 -3.49 -9.61
CA TYR A 139 -13.86 -4.50 -10.01
C TYR A 139 -12.41 -4.01 -9.94
N GLY A 140 -12.13 -3.09 -9.00
CA GLY A 140 -10.83 -2.47 -8.78
C GLY A 140 -10.86 -1.53 -7.60
#